data_AF-A0A7H1J2B8-F1
#
_entry.id   AF-A0A7H1J2B8-F1
#
_cell.length_a   1.000
_cell.length_b   1.000
_cell.length_c   1.000
_cell.angle_alpha   90.00
_cell.angle_beta   90.00
_cell.angle_gamma   90.00
#
_symmetry.space_group_name_H-M   'P 1'
#
loop_
_entity.id
_entity.type
_entity.pdbx_description
1 polymer ?
#
loop_
_entity_poly.entity_id
_entity_poly.type
_entity_poly.pdbx_seq_one_letter_code
_entity_poly.pdbx_strand_id
1 'polypeptide(L)'
;MASSNDSIKKTIIVALSLCLVCSIFVAAAAVGLKPIQNTNKDLDRKRNILSAAGMLESGKSVDEIFETVETRIVNLQTGAFATEEEMKEAGINVATFNQQAAAKDPNLSIALKAEEDPASIKRRANFSAVYLVKSGDTIERIILPVHGYGLWSTMYGFMALQSDFNTVLGFGFYDQAETPGLGGEVDNPNWKALWKDKKVYNDEGEAVIQLAKGGVDSSDPKAMYKVDGLSGATLTSRGVTHLVQYWLGKDGFGPFLSQLRSEGVQ
;
A
#
# COMPACT_ATOMS: atom_id res chain seq x y z
N MET A 1 43.50 6.12 -49.10
CA MET A 1 42.51 7.22 -49.07
C MET A 1 41.30 6.70 -48.30
N ALA A 2 41.21 6.99 -46.99
CA ALA A 2 40.08 6.55 -46.17
C ALA A 2 38.85 7.40 -46.54
N SER A 3 37.84 6.76 -47.11
CA SER A 3 36.53 7.39 -47.32
C SER A 3 35.97 7.74 -45.93
N SER A 4 35.74 9.03 -45.67
CA SER A 4 35.09 9.45 -44.44
C SER A 4 33.66 8.89 -44.43
N ASN A 5 33.39 7.93 -43.54
CA ASN A 5 32.07 7.32 -43.40
C ASN A 5 31.04 8.28 -42.78
N ASP A 6 31.48 9.45 -42.33
CA ASP A 6 30.64 10.56 -41.86
C ASP A 6 29.97 11.27 -43.03
N SER A 7 28.67 11.06 -43.16
CA SER A 7 27.80 11.79 -44.06
C SER A 7 26.47 12.04 -43.37
N ILE A 8 26.01 13.29 -43.37
CA ILE A 8 24.72 13.71 -42.79
C ILE A 8 23.57 12.80 -43.24
N LYS A 9 23.56 12.38 -44.51
CA LYS A 9 22.55 11.48 -45.06
C LYS A 9 22.57 10.09 -44.40
N LYS A 10 23.77 9.52 -44.18
CA LYS A 10 23.91 8.22 -43.50
C LYS A 10 23.47 8.33 -42.05
N THR A 11 23.82 9.41 -41.35
CA THR A 11 23.39 9.66 -39.97
C THR A 11 21.86 9.71 -39.87
N ILE A 12 21.19 10.42 -40.79
CA ILE A 12 19.72 10.48 -40.83
C ILE A 12 19.11 9.09 -41.09
N ILE A 13 19.66 8.31 -42.03
CA ILE A 13 19.15 6.96 -42.34
C ILE A 13 19.33 6.01 -41.15
N VAL A 14 20.51 6.04 -40.49
CA VAL A 14 20.79 5.21 -39.32
C VAL A 14 19.87 5.59 -38.16
N ALA A 15 19.71 6.89 -37.89
CA ALA A 15 18.80 7.37 -36.84
C ALA A 15 17.36 6.95 -37.12
N LEU A 16 16.87 7.11 -38.36
CA LEU A 16 15.51 6.75 -38.74
C LEU A 16 15.29 5.23 -38.65
N SER A 17 16.28 4.43 -39.09
CA SER A 17 16.22 2.97 -38.98
C SER A 17 16.23 2.51 -37.53
N LEU A 18 17.08 3.09 -36.69
CA LEU A 18 17.14 2.79 -35.27
C LEU A 18 15.83 3.17 -34.57
N CYS A 19 15.29 4.36 -34.83
CA CYS A 19 14.00 4.80 -34.31
C CYS A 19 12.86 3.86 -34.73
N LEU A 20 12.84 3.44 -36.00
CA LEU A 20 11.83 2.51 -36.50
C LEU A 20 11.94 1.15 -35.79
N VAL A 21 13.13 0.58 -35.72
CA VAL A 21 13.35 -0.71 -35.07
C VAL A 21 13.01 -0.64 -33.57
N CYS A 22 13.53 0.37 -32.86
CA CYS A 22 13.24 0.57 -31.44
C CYS A 22 11.74 0.77 -31.17
N SER A 23 11.04 1.55 -32.00
CA SER A 23 9.60 1.78 -31.81
C SER A 23 8.77 0.52 -32.00
N ILE A 24 9.13 -0.34 -32.96
CA ILE A 24 8.47 -1.64 -33.17
C ILE A 24 8.66 -2.54 -31.95
N PHE A 25 9.89 -2.68 -31.44
CA PHE A 25 10.16 -3.51 -30.27
C PHE A 25 9.46 -3.00 -29.01
N VAL A 26 9.51 -1.68 -28.77
CA VAL A 26 8.84 -1.07 -27.61
C VAL A 26 7.32 -1.23 -27.71
N ALA A 27 6.73 -1.00 -28.88
CA ALA A 27 5.28 -1.14 -29.07
C ALA A 27 4.82 -2.60 -28.89
N ALA A 28 5.55 -3.56 -29.48
CA ALA A 28 5.24 -4.98 -29.34
C ALA A 28 5.31 -5.43 -27.88
N ALA A 29 6.37 -5.05 -27.15
CA ALA A 29 6.50 -5.35 -25.73
C ALA A 29 5.40 -4.66 -24.91
N ALA A 30 5.19 -3.36 -25.12
CA ALA A 30 4.26 -2.57 -24.32
C ALA A 30 2.81 -3.01 -24.51
N VAL A 31 2.36 -3.30 -25.74
CA VAL A 31 0.97 -3.69 -26.01
C VAL A 31 0.75 -5.18 -25.75
N GLY A 32 1.70 -6.03 -26.15
CA GLY A 32 1.58 -7.48 -26.01
C GLY A 32 1.63 -7.98 -24.58
N LEU A 33 2.50 -7.40 -23.73
CA LEU A 33 2.65 -7.85 -22.34
C LEU A 33 1.70 -7.14 -21.37
N LYS A 34 1.08 -6.02 -21.74
CA LYS A 34 0.25 -5.24 -20.80
C LYS A 34 -0.87 -6.06 -20.15
N PRO A 35 -1.63 -6.88 -20.89
CA PRO A 35 -2.71 -7.67 -20.28
C PRO A 35 -2.16 -8.65 -19.25
N ILE A 36 -1.08 -9.37 -19.57
CA ILE A 36 -0.42 -10.33 -18.68
C ILE A 36 0.13 -9.63 -17.44
N GLN A 37 0.76 -8.47 -17.60
CA GLN A 37 1.25 -7.66 -16.48
C GLN A 37 0.11 -7.22 -15.56
N ASN A 38 -1.03 -6.80 -16.12
CA ASN A 38 -2.17 -6.36 -15.33
C ASN A 38 -2.78 -7.53 -14.54
N THR A 39 -2.93 -8.71 -15.16
CA THR A 39 -3.40 -9.92 -14.47
C THR A 39 -2.45 -10.33 -13.35
N ASN A 40 -1.14 -10.33 -13.59
CA ASN A 40 -0.17 -10.67 -12.56
C ASN A 40 -0.15 -9.65 -11.42
N LYS A 41 -0.31 -8.36 -11.72
CA LYS A 41 -0.43 -7.31 -10.69
C LYS A 41 -1.69 -7.47 -9.84
N ASP A 42 -2.81 -7.84 -10.47
CA ASP A 42 -4.05 -8.09 -9.72
C ASP A 42 -3.93 -9.32 -8.82
N LEU A 43 -3.38 -10.42 -9.35
CA LEU A 43 -3.13 -11.64 -8.58
C LEU A 43 -2.17 -11.37 -7.42
N ASP A 44 -1.09 -10.64 -7.67
CA ASP A 44 -0.12 -10.26 -6.63
C ASP A 44 -0.76 -9.36 -5.57
N ARG A 45 -1.58 -8.38 -5.97
CA ARG A 45 -2.35 -7.55 -5.04
C ARG A 45 -3.23 -8.41 -4.14
N LYS A 46 -4.06 -9.29 -4.71
CA LYS A 46 -4.93 -10.21 -3.96
C LYS A 46 -4.13 -11.09 -3.01
N ARG A 47 -3.01 -11.65 -3.49
CA ARG A 47 -2.11 -12.48 -2.68
C ARG A 47 -1.57 -11.71 -1.48
N ASN A 48 -1.16 -10.46 -1.66
CA ASN A 48 -0.61 -9.64 -0.59
C ASN A 48 -1.70 -9.21 0.43
N ILE A 49 -2.93 -8.94 -0.02
CA ILE A 49 -4.07 -8.71 0.88
C ILE A 49 -4.31 -9.95 1.76
N LEU A 50 -4.40 -11.14 1.14
CA LEU A 50 -4.59 -12.39 1.86
C LEU A 50 -3.41 -12.75 2.76
N SER A 51 -2.18 -12.46 2.32
CA SER A 51 -0.98 -12.69 3.11
C SER A 51 -0.95 -11.81 4.37
N ALA A 52 -1.26 -10.51 4.24
CA ALA A 52 -1.34 -9.60 5.37
C ALA A 52 -2.44 -10.01 6.34
N ALA A 53 -3.56 -10.52 5.83
CA ALA A 53 -4.65 -11.04 6.62
C ALA A 53 -4.39 -12.43 7.22
N GLY A 54 -3.30 -13.12 6.87
CA GLY A 54 -3.04 -14.51 7.32
C GLY A 54 -4.07 -15.52 6.80
N MET A 55 -4.50 -15.38 5.54
CA MET A 55 -5.56 -16.17 4.91
C MET A 55 -5.05 -17.08 3.78
N LEU A 56 -3.76 -17.08 3.47
CA LEU A 56 -3.23 -17.97 2.44
C LEU A 56 -3.29 -19.43 2.91
N GLU A 57 -4.01 -20.26 2.16
CA GLU A 57 -4.18 -21.68 2.45
C GLU A 57 -3.45 -22.54 1.40
N SER A 58 -2.83 -23.64 1.84
CA SER A 58 -2.21 -24.58 0.91
C SER A 58 -3.27 -25.35 0.12
N GLY A 59 -3.14 -25.40 -1.21
CA GLY A 59 -4.03 -26.15 -2.08
C GLY A 59 -5.24 -25.39 -2.63
N LYS A 60 -5.50 -24.15 -2.19
CA LYS A 60 -6.50 -23.24 -2.78
C LYS A 60 -5.83 -22.15 -3.61
N SER A 61 -6.50 -21.68 -4.65
CA SER A 61 -6.04 -20.54 -5.44
C SER A 61 -6.29 -19.22 -4.70
N VAL A 62 -5.52 -18.18 -5.06
CA VAL A 62 -5.67 -16.84 -4.47
C VAL A 62 -7.05 -16.25 -4.77
N ASP A 63 -7.56 -16.47 -5.98
CA ASP A 63 -8.87 -15.94 -6.38
C ASP A 63 -10.01 -16.58 -5.58
N GLU A 64 -10.00 -17.91 -5.38
CA GLU A 64 -11.01 -18.62 -4.58
C GLU A 64 -11.07 -18.11 -3.13
N ILE A 65 -9.92 -17.85 -2.51
CA ILE A 65 -9.89 -17.31 -1.14
C ILE A 65 -10.36 -15.85 -1.16
N PHE A 66 -9.98 -15.08 -2.18
CA PHE A 66 -10.35 -13.67 -2.29
C PHE A 66 -11.85 -13.45 -2.53
N GLU A 67 -12.59 -14.44 -3.02
CA GLU A 67 -14.07 -14.39 -3.09
C GLU A 67 -14.73 -14.20 -1.71
N THR A 68 -14.05 -14.61 -0.63
CA THR A 68 -14.50 -14.39 0.75
C THR A 68 -14.26 -12.97 1.27
N VAL A 69 -13.57 -12.13 0.47
CA VAL A 69 -13.15 -10.78 0.84
C VAL A 69 -14.08 -9.75 0.18
N GLU A 70 -14.81 -8.99 1.00
CA GLU A 70 -15.67 -7.91 0.53
C GLU A 70 -14.81 -6.64 0.32
N THR A 71 -14.79 -6.11 -0.90
CA THR A 71 -14.16 -4.81 -1.18
C THR A 71 -15.16 -3.68 -0.98
N ARG A 72 -14.80 -2.68 -0.17
CA ARG A 72 -15.63 -1.49 0.08
C ARG A 72 -14.83 -0.22 -0.11
N ILE A 73 -15.51 0.88 -0.42
CA ILE A 73 -14.91 2.20 -0.55
C ILE A 73 -15.18 3.00 0.72
N VAL A 74 -14.15 3.63 1.26
CA VAL A 74 -14.20 4.54 2.40
C VAL A 74 -13.95 5.95 1.89
N ASN A 75 -14.78 6.90 2.32
CA ASN A 75 -14.50 8.32 2.19
C ASN A 75 -13.62 8.75 3.37
N LEU A 76 -12.35 9.08 3.07
CA LEU A 76 -11.34 9.46 4.06
C LEU A 76 -11.55 10.85 4.65
N GLN A 77 -12.47 11.65 4.10
CA GLN A 77 -12.85 12.94 4.68
C GLN A 77 -13.93 12.79 5.74
N THR A 78 -14.92 11.93 5.51
CA THR A 78 -16.03 11.70 6.45
C THR A 78 -15.69 10.63 7.47
N GLY A 79 -14.77 9.71 7.15
CA GLY A 79 -14.49 8.56 7.98
C GLY A 79 -15.57 7.48 7.89
N ALA A 80 -16.39 7.47 6.85
CA ALA A 80 -17.45 6.47 6.67
C ALA A 80 -17.26 5.68 5.37
N PHE A 81 -17.98 4.57 5.23
CA PHE A 81 -18.15 3.96 3.92
C PHE A 81 -18.78 4.96 2.95
N ALA A 82 -18.24 5.04 1.73
CA ALA A 82 -18.76 5.95 0.72
C ALA A 82 -20.18 5.52 0.30
N THR A 83 -21.08 6.50 0.16
CA THR A 83 -22.44 6.22 -0.32
C THR A 83 -22.44 5.97 -1.84
N GLU A 84 -23.54 5.41 -2.34
CA GLU A 84 -23.71 5.25 -3.79
C GLU A 84 -23.72 6.60 -4.52
N GLU A 85 -24.26 7.66 -3.89
CA GLU A 85 -24.22 9.00 -4.49
C GLU A 85 -22.80 9.54 -4.58
N GLU A 86 -22.02 9.46 -3.49
CA GLU A 86 -20.63 9.93 -3.47
C GLU A 86 -19.77 9.21 -4.52
N MET A 87 -19.93 7.87 -4.62
CA MET A 87 -19.21 7.08 -5.62
C MET A 87 -19.63 7.46 -7.04
N LYS A 88 -20.92 7.70 -7.28
CA LYS A 88 -21.42 8.10 -8.59
C LYS A 88 -20.91 9.49 -9.00
N GLU A 89 -20.91 10.45 -8.09
CA GLU A 89 -20.39 11.80 -8.32
C GLU A 89 -18.88 11.78 -8.59
N ALA A 90 -18.14 10.95 -7.87
CA ALA A 90 -16.70 10.77 -8.04
C ALA A 90 -16.32 9.86 -9.23
N GLY A 91 -17.29 9.26 -9.93
CA GLY A 91 -17.03 8.33 -11.03
C GLY A 91 -16.32 7.04 -10.60
N ILE A 92 -16.55 6.60 -9.35
CA ILE A 92 -15.91 5.44 -8.74
C ILE A 92 -16.74 4.18 -9.01
N ASN A 93 -16.07 3.15 -9.54
CA ASN A 93 -16.58 1.78 -9.57
C ASN A 93 -15.68 0.91 -8.69
N VAL A 94 -16.26 0.23 -7.70
CA VAL A 94 -15.55 -0.58 -6.71
C VAL A 94 -14.63 -1.62 -7.37
N ALA A 95 -15.11 -2.30 -8.41
CA ALA A 95 -14.36 -3.37 -9.09
C ALA A 95 -13.12 -2.87 -9.84
N THR A 96 -13.14 -1.61 -10.29
CA THR A 96 -12.07 -1.01 -11.09
C THR A 96 -11.36 0.14 -10.39
N PHE A 97 -11.66 0.39 -9.12
CA PHE A 97 -11.12 1.54 -8.40
C PHE A 97 -9.61 1.42 -8.23
N ASN A 98 -8.89 2.47 -8.63
CA ASN A 98 -7.44 2.57 -8.47
C ASN A 98 -7.10 3.79 -7.62
N GLN A 99 -6.81 3.54 -6.34
CA GLN A 99 -6.47 4.58 -5.38
C GLN A 99 -5.19 5.37 -5.77
N GLN A 100 -4.19 4.72 -6.38
CA GLN A 100 -2.97 5.40 -6.81
C GLN A 100 -3.23 6.38 -7.97
N ALA A 101 -4.16 6.03 -8.87
CA ALA A 101 -4.61 6.93 -9.94
C ALA A 101 -5.44 8.08 -9.35
N ALA A 102 -6.37 7.78 -8.44
CA ALA A 102 -7.18 8.78 -7.76
C ALA A 102 -6.33 9.80 -6.97
N ALA A 103 -5.25 9.37 -6.33
CA ALA A 103 -4.33 10.26 -5.61
C ALA A 103 -3.61 11.28 -6.52
N LYS A 104 -3.52 11.02 -7.83
CA LYS A 104 -2.90 11.92 -8.82
C LYS A 104 -3.90 12.89 -9.44
N ASP A 105 -5.19 12.61 -9.36
CA ASP A 105 -6.26 13.45 -9.90
C ASP A 105 -6.65 14.55 -8.88
N PRO A 106 -6.49 15.84 -9.20
CA PRO A 106 -6.87 16.93 -8.31
C PRO A 106 -8.34 16.96 -7.86
N ASN A 107 -9.26 16.36 -8.63
CA ASN A 107 -10.67 16.30 -8.26
C ASN A 107 -10.97 15.18 -7.25
N LEU A 108 -10.12 14.14 -7.21
CA LEU A 108 -10.29 12.96 -6.36
C LEU A 108 -9.28 12.91 -5.22
N SER A 109 -8.49 13.97 -5.01
CA SER A 109 -7.43 14.00 -4.02
C SER A 109 -7.18 15.40 -3.46
N ILE A 110 -6.58 15.45 -2.28
CA ILE A 110 -6.08 16.68 -1.67
C ILE A 110 -4.55 16.73 -1.74
N ALA A 111 -3.99 17.93 -1.94
CA ALA A 111 -2.57 18.18 -1.74
C ALA A 111 -2.29 18.31 -0.25
N LEU A 112 -1.23 17.67 0.23
CA LEU A 112 -0.81 17.75 1.62
C LEU A 112 0.30 18.79 1.77
N LYS A 113 0.23 19.60 2.83
CA LYS A 113 1.35 20.44 3.24
C LYS A 113 2.45 19.59 3.87
N ALA A 114 3.67 20.10 3.91
CA ALA A 114 4.81 19.34 4.43
C ALA A 114 4.61 18.90 5.89
N GLU A 115 3.97 19.74 6.70
CA GLU A 115 3.70 19.49 8.12
C GLU A 115 2.59 18.42 8.32
N GLU A 116 1.76 18.21 7.31
CA GLU A 116 0.63 17.27 7.28
C GLU A 116 0.97 16.01 6.46
N ASP A 117 2.22 15.88 6.00
CA ASP A 117 2.69 14.80 5.13
C ASP A 117 3.91 14.05 5.71
N PRO A 118 3.80 13.47 6.93
CA PRO A 118 4.91 12.72 7.53
C PRO A 118 5.30 11.48 6.70
N ALA A 119 4.33 10.92 5.95
CA ALA A 119 4.53 9.80 5.04
C ALA A 119 5.12 10.21 3.67
N SER A 120 5.30 11.51 3.40
CA SER A 120 5.86 12.05 2.16
C SER A 120 5.16 11.60 0.87
N ILE A 121 3.83 11.44 0.93
CA ILE A 121 2.98 11.00 -0.20
C ILE A 121 2.53 12.16 -1.09
N LYS A 122 2.71 13.42 -0.67
CA LYS A 122 2.39 14.67 -1.37
C LYS A 122 0.90 14.93 -1.61
N ARG A 123 0.14 13.90 -1.98
CA ARG A 123 -1.29 13.94 -2.20
C ARG A 123 -1.95 12.71 -1.60
N ARG A 124 -3.16 12.88 -1.07
CA ARG A 124 -4.00 11.80 -0.57
C ARG A 124 -5.29 11.74 -1.36
N ALA A 125 -5.65 10.57 -1.87
CA ALA A 125 -6.99 10.36 -2.43
C ALA A 125 -8.08 10.68 -1.39
N ASN A 126 -9.24 11.12 -1.84
CA ASN A 126 -10.41 11.33 -1.00
C ASN A 126 -11.07 10.00 -0.62
N PHE A 127 -10.94 9.00 -1.50
CA PHE A 127 -11.51 7.68 -1.33
C PHE A 127 -10.42 6.61 -1.28
N SER A 128 -10.67 5.54 -0.53
CA SER A 128 -9.77 4.39 -0.43
C SER A 128 -10.57 3.08 -0.45
N ALA A 129 -10.04 2.07 -1.12
CA ALA A 129 -10.60 0.72 -1.04
C ALA A 129 -10.09 0.04 0.23
N VAL A 130 -11.01 -0.49 1.03
CA VAL A 130 -10.71 -1.38 2.16
C VAL A 130 -11.26 -2.76 1.86
N TYR A 131 -10.66 -3.77 2.47
CA TYR A 131 -11.04 -5.16 2.26
C TYR A 131 -11.47 -5.76 3.58
N LEU A 132 -12.66 -6.36 3.60
CA LEU A 132 -13.32 -6.85 4.80
C LEU A 132 -13.47 -8.36 4.72
N VAL A 133 -13.19 -9.04 5.82
CA VAL A 133 -13.55 -10.45 6.01
C VAL A 133 -14.60 -10.48 7.10
N LYS A 134 -15.78 -11.01 6.76
CA LYS A 134 -16.95 -10.99 7.63
C LYS A 134 -17.37 -12.39 8.03
N SER A 135 -17.96 -12.47 9.22
CA SER A 135 -18.68 -13.64 9.73
C SER A 135 -20.06 -13.16 10.17
N GLY A 136 -21.07 -13.40 9.32
CA GLY A 136 -22.36 -12.72 9.44
C GLY A 136 -22.21 -11.20 9.30
N ASP A 137 -22.75 -10.46 10.27
CA ASP A 137 -22.68 -9.00 10.32
C ASP A 137 -21.38 -8.47 10.97
N THR A 138 -20.58 -9.34 11.58
CA THR A 138 -19.33 -8.96 12.26
C THR A 138 -18.17 -8.91 11.28
N ILE A 139 -17.42 -7.82 11.28
CA ILE A 139 -16.14 -7.71 10.58
C ILE A 139 -15.06 -8.41 11.42
N GLU A 140 -14.62 -9.59 11.02
CA GLU A 140 -13.55 -10.33 11.71
C GLU A 140 -12.17 -9.74 11.42
N ARG A 141 -11.97 -9.28 10.18
CA ARG A 141 -10.69 -8.72 9.72
C ARG A 141 -10.96 -7.53 8.82
N ILE A 142 -10.17 -6.48 9.00
CA ILE A 142 -10.12 -5.35 8.07
C ILE A 142 -8.71 -5.18 7.53
N ILE A 143 -8.57 -5.05 6.22
CA ILE A 143 -7.30 -4.84 5.54
C ILE A 143 -7.30 -3.47 4.88
N LEU A 144 -6.30 -2.67 5.23
CA LEU A 144 -6.15 -1.27 4.86
C LEU A 144 -4.95 -1.12 3.93
N PRO A 145 -5.10 -0.53 2.73
CA PRO A 145 -3.95 -0.16 1.90
C PRO A 145 -3.24 1.04 2.53
N VAL A 146 -1.95 0.89 2.79
CA VAL A 146 -1.11 1.95 3.35
C VAL A 146 0.12 2.16 2.49
N HIS A 147 0.60 3.39 2.41
CA HIS A 147 1.82 3.69 1.64
C HIS A 147 2.54 4.93 2.13
N GLY A 148 3.84 4.99 1.87
CA GLY A 148 4.64 6.15 2.22
C GLY A 148 6.07 6.02 1.73
N TYR A 149 6.78 7.13 1.72
CA TYR A 149 8.16 7.17 1.28
C TYR A 149 9.09 6.52 2.32
N GLY A 150 9.91 5.58 1.86
CA GLY A 150 11.01 5.01 2.61
C GLY A 150 12.25 5.90 2.50
N LEU A 151 13.32 5.37 1.91
CA LEU A 151 14.51 6.14 1.53
C LEU A 151 14.60 6.36 0.02
N TRP A 152 14.33 5.33 -0.77
CA TRP A 152 14.53 5.32 -2.22
C TRP A 152 13.23 5.28 -3.00
N SER A 153 12.15 4.81 -2.38
CA SER A 153 10.90 4.52 -3.04
C SER A 153 9.68 4.83 -2.17
N THR A 154 8.53 4.99 -2.81
CA THR A 154 7.25 4.87 -2.10
C THR A 154 6.95 3.39 -1.91
N MET A 155 6.79 2.97 -0.67
CA MET A 155 6.46 1.61 -0.31
C MET A 155 4.94 1.49 -0.20
N TYR A 156 4.34 0.54 -0.91
CA TYR A 156 2.91 0.24 -0.87
C TYR A 156 2.67 -1.12 -0.22
N GLY A 157 1.73 -1.16 0.70
CA GLY A 157 1.47 -2.33 1.50
C GLY A 157 0.05 -2.41 2.02
N PHE A 158 -0.17 -3.45 2.82
CA PHE A 158 -1.44 -3.72 3.48
C PHE A 158 -1.20 -3.94 4.97
N MET A 159 -2.04 -3.33 5.79
CA MET A 159 -2.14 -3.62 7.21
C MET A 159 -3.47 -4.29 7.50
N ALA A 160 -3.43 -5.46 8.11
CA ALA A 160 -4.63 -6.17 8.55
C ALA A 160 -4.81 -6.02 10.06
N LEU A 161 -6.02 -5.66 10.49
CA LEU A 161 -6.40 -5.53 11.90
C LEU A 161 -7.52 -6.53 12.24
N GLN A 162 -7.55 -6.97 13.51
CA GLN A 162 -8.62 -7.79 14.08
C GLN A 162 -9.93 -6.99 14.18
N SER A 163 -10.99 -7.66 14.63
CA SER A 163 -12.33 -7.07 14.85
C SER A 163 -12.36 -5.97 15.92
N ASP A 164 -11.32 -5.84 16.74
CA ASP A 164 -11.15 -4.72 17.68
C ASP A 164 -10.63 -3.43 16.99
N PHE A 165 -10.29 -3.52 15.70
CA PHE A 165 -9.74 -2.46 14.88
C PHE A 165 -8.49 -1.79 15.50
N ASN A 166 -7.71 -2.56 16.27
CA ASN A 166 -6.50 -2.08 16.96
C ASN A 166 -5.37 -3.12 16.91
N THR A 167 -5.70 -4.40 17.12
CA THR A 167 -4.71 -5.48 17.14
C THR A 167 -4.34 -5.91 15.73
N VAL A 168 -3.04 -5.93 15.42
CA VAL A 168 -2.50 -6.25 14.10
C VAL A 168 -2.54 -7.76 13.86
N LEU A 169 -3.15 -8.17 12.76
CA LEU A 169 -3.08 -9.54 12.24
C LEU A 169 -1.81 -9.76 11.42
N GLY A 170 -1.43 -8.75 10.64
CA GLY A 170 -0.24 -8.78 9.81
C GLY A 170 -0.04 -7.48 9.06
N PHE A 171 1.19 -7.30 8.58
CA PHE A 171 1.61 -6.14 7.81
C PHE A 171 2.65 -6.56 6.77
N GLY A 172 2.57 -5.97 5.58
CA GLY A 172 3.57 -6.22 4.55
C GLY A 172 3.42 -5.32 3.34
N PHE A 173 4.50 -5.24 2.56
CA PHE A 173 4.56 -4.49 1.32
C PHE A 173 4.44 -5.43 0.11
N TYR A 174 3.87 -4.90 -0.97
CA TYR A 174 3.78 -5.56 -2.28
C TYR A 174 4.54 -4.79 -3.38
N ASP A 175 4.88 -3.53 -3.13
CA ASP A 175 5.68 -2.71 -4.05
C ASP A 175 6.61 -1.80 -3.24
N GLN A 176 7.91 -2.00 -3.43
CA GLN A 176 8.98 -1.20 -2.83
C GLN A 176 10.27 -1.38 -3.66
N ALA A 177 11.17 -0.40 -3.61
CA ALA A 177 12.47 -0.45 -4.28
C ALA A 177 13.60 0.05 -3.36
N GLU A 178 13.52 -0.29 -2.08
CA GLU A 178 14.57 -0.07 -1.11
C GLU A 178 15.76 -1.01 -1.38
N THR A 179 16.92 -0.71 -0.79
CA THR A 179 18.13 -1.51 -1.01
C THR A 179 17.98 -2.93 -0.41
N PRO A 180 18.13 -4.01 -1.20
CA PRO A 180 18.07 -5.38 -0.67
C PRO A 180 19.09 -5.63 0.44
N GLY A 181 18.70 -6.33 1.50
CA GLY A 181 19.54 -6.58 2.68
C GLY A 181 19.68 -5.40 3.65
N LEU A 182 19.05 -4.25 3.35
CA LEU A 182 18.94 -3.09 4.23
C LEU A 182 17.48 -2.69 4.40
N GLY A 183 17.02 -1.69 3.64
CA GLY A 183 15.62 -1.26 3.66
C GLY A 183 14.67 -2.30 3.06
N GLY A 184 15.15 -3.10 2.10
CA GLY A 184 14.39 -4.20 1.51
C GLY A 184 14.03 -5.32 2.51
N GLU A 185 14.62 -5.31 3.71
CA GLU A 185 14.24 -6.24 4.79
C GLU A 185 12.81 -6.01 5.30
N VAL A 186 12.11 -4.95 4.86
CA VAL A 186 10.64 -4.86 5.01
C VAL A 186 9.90 -6.06 4.41
N ASP A 187 10.52 -6.79 3.47
CA ASP A 187 9.98 -8.01 2.88
C ASP A 187 10.38 -9.31 3.58
N ASN A 188 11.24 -9.23 4.59
CA ASN A 188 11.69 -10.40 5.33
C ASN A 188 10.52 -11.05 6.12
N PRO A 189 10.21 -12.34 5.91
CA PRO A 189 9.14 -13.03 6.63
C PRO A 189 9.28 -12.99 8.15
N ASN A 190 10.52 -13.05 8.67
CA ASN A 190 10.78 -12.98 10.10
C ASN A 190 10.41 -11.60 10.65
N TRP A 191 10.72 -10.53 9.91
CA TRP A 191 10.35 -9.17 10.30
C TRP A 191 8.85 -8.93 10.20
N LYS A 192 8.20 -9.41 9.12
CA LYS A 192 6.73 -9.35 8.96
C LYS A 192 6.00 -10.05 10.13
N ALA A 193 6.54 -11.17 10.63
CA ALA A 193 5.96 -11.89 11.75
C ALA A 193 5.96 -11.11 13.08
N LEU A 194 6.86 -10.13 13.26
CA LEU A 194 6.95 -9.31 14.47
C LEU A 194 5.76 -8.34 14.66
N TRP A 195 5.00 -8.10 13.59
CA TRP A 195 3.84 -7.21 13.60
C TRP A 195 2.61 -7.84 14.23
N LYS A 196 2.49 -9.17 14.18
CA LYS A 196 1.33 -9.88 14.70
C LYS A 196 1.16 -9.59 16.20
N ASP A 197 -0.09 -9.38 16.61
CA ASP A 197 -0.52 -9.12 17.99
C ASP A 197 -0.02 -7.79 18.60
N LYS A 198 0.65 -6.94 17.80
CA LYS A 198 0.93 -5.55 18.18
C LYS A 198 -0.35 -4.74 18.16
N LYS A 199 -0.40 -3.67 18.97
CA LYS A 199 -1.49 -2.69 18.93
C LYS A 199 -1.06 -1.44 18.20
N VAL A 200 -2.00 -0.78 17.53
CA VAL A 200 -1.73 0.44 16.76
C VAL A 200 -2.12 1.72 17.49
N TYR A 201 -3.12 1.66 18.36
CA TYR A 201 -3.65 2.78 19.13
C TYR A 201 -3.36 2.66 20.62
N ASN A 202 -3.00 3.78 21.26
CA ASN A 202 -2.99 3.91 22.73
C ASN A 202 -4.41 4.12 23.28
N ASP A 203 -4.51 4.31 24.60
CA ASP A 203 -5.78 4.50 25.31
C ASP A 203 -6.47 5.83 24.91
N GLU A 204 -5.71 6.81 24.41
CA GLU A 204 -6.21 8.06 23.86
C GLU A 204 -6.71 7.93 22.41
N GLY A 205 -6.56 6.77 21.76
CA GLY A 205 -6.95 6.55 20.37
C GLY A 205 -5.97 7.11 19.32
N GLU A 206 -4.76 7.47 19.74
CA GLU A 206 -3.69 7.97 18.87
C GLU A 206 -2.88 6.81 18.26
N ALA A 207 -2.56 6.90 16.97
CA ALA A 207 -1.74 5.89 16.30
C ALA A 207 -0.28 6.02 16.78
N VAL A 208 0.16 5.13 17.68
CA VAL A 208 1.48 5.19 18.34
C VAL A 208 2.43 4.07 17.93
N ILE A 209 1.97 3.11 17.13
CA ILE A 209 2.83 2.02 16.66
C ILE A 209 4.04 2.56 15.90
N GLN A 210 5.21 2.00 16.18
CA GLN A 210 6.46 2.46 15.59
C GLN A 210 7.52 1.36 15.53
N LEU A 211 8.50 1.55 14.66
CA LEU A 211 9.71 0.75 14.68
C LEU A 211 10.68 1.30 15.74
N ALA A 212 11.16 0.42 16.62
CA ALA A 212 12.22 0.71 17.57
C ALA A 212 13.56 0.88 16.84
N LYS A 213 14.46 1.71 17.39
CA LYS A 213 15.83 1.76 16.89
C LYS A 213 16.58 0.51 17.38
N GLY A 214 16.76 -0.47 16.50
CA GLY A 214 17.27 -1.79 16.86
C GLY A 214 16.13 -2.72 17.30
N GLY A 215 16.40 -3.63 18.24
CA GLY A 215 15.39 -4.54 18.77
C GLY A 215 14.49 -3.90 19.82
N VAL A 216 13.28 -4.41 19.95
CA VAL A 216 12.34 -4.04 21.02
C VAL A 216 12.79 -4.67 22.34
N ASP A 217 12.91 -3.84 23.37
CA ASP A 217 13.08 -4.31 24.75
C ASP A 217 11.75 -4.86 25.29
N SER A 218 11.71 -6.16 25.60
CA SER A 218 10.52 -6.82 26.14
C SER A 218 10.07 -6.29 27.50
N SER A 219 10.95 -5.61 28.25
CA SER A 219 10.62 -4.99 29.53
C SER A 219 9.99 -3.61 29.41
N ASP A 220 10.00 -3.02 28.21
CA ASP A 220 9.37 -1.74 27.95
C ASP A 220 7.83 -1.87 28.06
N PRO A 221 7.15 -1.09 28.92
CA PRO A 221 5.69 -1.09 29.00
C PRO A 221 5.00 -0.78 27.67
N LYS A 222 5.70 -0.13 26.72
CA LYS A 222 5.21 0.19 25.38
C LYS A 222 5.66 -0.81 24.31
N ALA A 223 6.25 -1.95 24.67
CA ALA A 223 6.70 -2.97 23.72
C ALA A 223 5.59 -3.49 22.79
N MET A 224 4.33 -3.46 23.25
CA MET A 224 3.15 -3.82 22.45
C MET A 224 2.88 -2.87 21.28
N TYR A 225 3.40 -1.64 21.33
CA TYR A 225 3.32 -0.63 20.27
C TYR A 225 4.61 -0.53 19.46
N LYS A 226 5.55 -1.46 19.64
CA LYS A 226 6.86 -1.41 18.98
C LYS A 226 7.15 -2.68 18.19
N VAL A 227 7.73 -2.50 17.02
CA VAL A 227 8.28 -3.53 16.15
C VAL A 227 9.78 -3.28 16.00
N ASP A 228 10.59 -4.31 15.80
CA ASP A 228 12.03 -4.11 15.59
C ASP A 228 12.29 -3.23 14.36
N GLY A 229 13.26 -2.34 14.49
CA GLY A 229 13.76 -1.57 13.35
C GLY A 229 14.66 -2.40 12.44
N LEU A 230 14.76 -1.97 11.20
CA LEU A 230 15.63 -2.61 10.22
C LEU A 230 17.09 -2.22 10.48
N SER A 231 17.93 -3.22 10.76
CA SER A 231 19.35 -3.01 11.03
C SER A 231 20.04 -2.33 9.84
N GLY A 232 20.76 -1.25 10.09
CA GLY A 232 21.41 -0.45 9.03
C GLY A 232 20.46 0.37 8.14
N ALA A 233 19.14 0.29 8.33
CA ALA A 233 18.14 0.96 7.51
C ALA A 233 17.17 1.82 8.33
N THR A 234 17.74 2.70 9.17
CA THR A 234 16.98 3.61 10.06
C THR A 234 16.07 4.58 9.29
N LEU A 235 16.41 4.97 8.05
CA LEU A 235 15.59 5.87 7.24
C LEU A 235 14.34 5.16 6.73
N THR A 236 14.49 3.98 6.13
CA THR A 236 13.36 3.13 5.76
C THR A 236 12.49 2.81 6.97
N SER A 237 13.09 2.47 8.12
CA SER A 237 12.35 2.19 9.35
C SER A 237 11.49 3.38 9.81
N ARG A 238 12.03 4.60 9.75
CA ARG A 238 11.27 5.83 10.04
C ARG A 238 10.15 6.06 9.03
N GLY A 239 10.41 5.81 7.75
CA GLY A 239 9.38 5.85 6.69
C GLY A 239 8.21 4.91 7.00
N VAL A 240 8.48 3.68 7.44
CA VAL A 240 7.45 2.73 7.88
C VAL A 240 6.66 3.25 9.09
N THR A 241 7.34 3.77 10.12
CA THR A 241 6.65 4.38 11.27
C THR A 241 5.71 5.51 10.81
N HIS A 242 6.24 6.45 10.01
CA HIS A 242 5.47 7.60 9.58
C HIS A 242 4.27 7.23 8.71
N LEU A 243 4.43 6.29 7.77
CA LEU A 243 3.33 5.89 6.90
C LEU A 243 2.23 5.20 7.70
N VAL A 244 2.58 4.31 8.64
CA VAL A 244 1.57 3.62 9.45
C VAL A 244 0.83 4.61 10.33
N GLN A 245 1.55 5.51 11.02
CA GLN A 245 0.94 6.52 11.88
C GLN A 245 0.09 7.52 11.08
N TYR A 246 0.49 7.88 9.86
CA TYR A 246 -0.31 8.73 8.97
C TYR A 246 -1.62 8.06 8.58
N TRP A 247 -1.54 6.85 8.02
CA TRP A 247 -2.72 6.14 7.52
C TRP A 247 -3.66 5.70 8.63
N LEU A 248 -3.19 5.50 9.85
CA LEU A 248 -4.03 5.20 11.00
C LEU A 248 -4.42 6.45 11.80
N GLY A 249 -3.87 7.61 11.46
CA GLY A 249 -4.13 8.88 12.11
C GLY A 249 -5.38 9.59 11.58
N LYS A 250 -5.54 10.84 12.02
CA LYS A 250 -6.69 11.71 11.72
C LYS A 250 -6.93 11.94 10.22
N ASP A 251 -5.86 11.95 9.42
CA ASP A 251 -5.91 12.24 7.98
C ASP A 251 -5.93 10.94 7.15
N GLY A 252 -6.11 9.78 7.78
CA GLY A 252 -6.22 8.49 7.12
C GLY A 252 -7.50 7.77 7.52
N PHE A 253 -7.35 6.49 7.89
CA PHE A 253 -8.42 5.62 8.36
C PHE A 253 -8.76 5.81 9.84
N GLY A 254 -8.04 6.66 10.59
CA GLY A 254 -8.28 6.86 12.03
C GLY A 254 -9.74 7.16 12.38
N PRO A 255 -10.39 8.16 11.74
CA PRO A 255 -11.80 8.46 11.96
C PRO A 255 -12.72 7.27 11.66
N PHE A 256 -12.46 6.56 10.56
CA PHE A 256 -13.24 5.39 10.15
C PHE A 256 -13.12 4.22 11.11
N LEU A 257 -11.91 3.87 11.52
CA LEU A 257 -11.69 2.80 12.50
C LEU A 257 -12.26 3.19 13.86
N SER A 258 -12.22 4.47 14.23
CA SER A 258 -12.84 4.97 15.46
C SER A 258 -14.36 4.83 15.45
N GLN A 259 -15.01 5.16 14.32
CA GLN A 259 -16.44 4.96 14.14
C GLN A 259 -16.81 3.47 14.26
N LEU A 260 -16.09 2.58 13.56
CA LEU A 260 -16.32 1.14 13.65
C LEU A 260 -16.17 0.59 15.08
N ARG A 261 -15.17 1.06 15.84
CA ARG A 261 -15.04 0.70 17.27
C ARG A 261 -16.23 1.18 18.10
N SER A 262 -16.78 2.35 17.81
CA SER A 262 -17.95 2.86 18.54
C SER A 262 -19.25 2.12 18.21
N GLU A 263 -19.40 1.65 16.97
CA GLU A 263 -20.57 0.91 16.49
C GLU A 263 -20.52 -0.57 16.92
N GLY A 264 -19.33 -1.16 17.01
CA GLY A 264 -19.11 -2.56 17.41
C GLY A 264 -18.96 -2.82 18.92
N VAL A 265 -19.13 -1.79 19.77
CA VAL A 265 -19.12 -1.90 21.26
C VAL A 265 -20.55 -1.87 21.82
N GLN A 266 -21.57 -2.21 21.03
CA GLN A 266 -22.93 -2.45 21.51
C GLN A 266 -23.26 -3.94 21.61
#